data_AF-A0A2W4PBD6-F1
#
_entry.id   AF-A0A2W4PBD6-F1
#
_cell.length_a   1.000
_cell.length_b   1.000
_cell.length_c   1.000
_cell.angle_alpha   90.00
_cell.angle_beta   90.00
_cell.angle_gamma   90.00
#
_symmetry.space_group_name_H-M   'P 1'
#
loop_
_entity.id
_entity.type
_entity.pdbx_description
1 polymer ?
#
loop_
_entity_poly.entity_id
_entity_poly.type
_entity_poly.pdbx_seq_one_letter_code
_entity_poly.pdbx_strand_id
1 'polypeptide(L)' 'MFPLARGFVRPGAGLDGALGSLLFDPQTSGGLLLALPAERAAELQARMAAAGETCWEIGQVVEGEGISVTK' A
#
# COMPACT_ATOMS: atom_id res chain seq x y z
N MET A 1 5.46 -16.12 -18.17
CA MET A 1 6.12 -16.93 -17.12
C MET A 1 6.61 -15.96 -16.07
N PHE A 2 5.86 -15.79 -14.97
CA PHE A 2 6.20 -14.86 -13.88
C PHE A 2 7.17 -15.58 -12.93
N PRO A 3 8.42 -15.15 -12.78
CA PRO A 3 9.28 -15.70 -11.75
C PRO A 3 8.95 -15.00 -10.43
N LEU A 4 7.83 -15.37 -9.79
CA LEU A 4 7.61 -15.04 -8.37
C LEU A 4 8.41 -16.03 -7.53
N ALA A 5 9.74 -15.92 -7.59
CA ALA A 5 10.61 -16.55 -6.64
C ALA A 5 10.39 -15.88 -5.28
N ARG A 6 9.75 -16.58 -4.33
CA ARG A 6 9.79 -16.28 -2.87
C ARG A 6 9.71 -14.77 -2.49
N GLY A 7 8.74 -14.04 -3.06
CA GLY A 7 8.59 -12.61 -2.82
C GLY A 7 7.77 -12.29 -1.56
N PHE A 8 7.97 -11.10 -0.99
CA PHE A 8 7.19 -10.59 0.14
C PHE A 8 5.74 -10.26 -0.24
N VAL A 9 5.42 -10.03 -1.51
CA VAL A 9 4.10 -9.59 -1.99
C VAL A 9 3.29 -10.77 -2.51
N ARG A 10 2.05 -10.93 -2.03
CA ARG A 10 1.10 -11.98 -2.40
C ARG A 10 -0.18 -11.32 -2.96
N PRO A 11 -0.39 -11.35 -4.29
CA PRO A 11 -1.63 -10.87 -4.88
C PRO A 11 -2.81 -11.77 -4.47
N GLY A 12 -3.88 -11.17 -3.96
CA GLY A 12 -5.13 -11.82 -3.61
C GLY A 12 -6.04 -12.07 -4.82
N ALA A 13 -7.11 -12.83 -4.61
CA ALA A 13 -8.11 -13.10 -5.64
C ALA A 13 -8.75 -11.79 -6.12
N GLY A 14 -8.74 -11.53 -7.44
CA GLY A 14 -9.34 -10.33 -8.05
C GLY A 14 -8.36 -9.30 -8.60
N LEU A 15 -7.05 -9.49 -8.39
CA LEU A 15 -6.01 -8.75 -9.10
C LEU A 15 -5.67 -9.49 -10.40
N ASP A 16 -6.11 -8.96 -11.54
CA ASP A 16 -5.67 -9.47 -12.83
C ASP A 16 -4.17 -9.19 -13.08
N GLY A 17 -3.61 -9.83 -14.11
CA GLY A 17 -2.17 -9.73 -14.39
C GLY A 17 -1.68 -8.31 -14.68
N ALA A 18 -2.50 -7.45 -15.28
CA ALA A 18 -2.13 -6.08 -15.58
C ALA A 18 -2.14 -5.23 -14.30
N LEU A 19 -3.21 -5.31 -13.52
CA LEU A 19 -3.33 -4.59 -12.25
C LEU A 19 -2.28 -5.05 -11.23
N GLY A 20 -2.01 -6.35 -11.16
CA GLY A 20 -0.93 -6.88 -10.32
C GLY A 20 0.47 -6.44 -10.75
N SER A 21 0.69 -6.17 -12.04
CA SER A 21 1.99 -5.68 -12.53
C SER A 21 2.27 -4.23 -12.11
N LEU A 22 1.23 -3.40 -11.95
CA LEU A 22 1.37 -2.01 -11.50
C LEU A 22 1.98 -1.89 -10.10
N LEU A 23 1.85 -2.93 -9.26
CA LEU A 23 2.45 -2.95 -7.92
C LEU A 23 3.99 -2.91 -7.94
N PHE A 24 4.59 -3.23 -9.09
CA PHE A 24 6.04 -3.27 -9.29
C PHE A 24 6.53 -2.17 -10.23
N ASP A 25 5.65 -1.22 -10.59
CA ASP A 25 6.02 -0.08 -11.41
C ASP A 25 7.01 0.82 -10.65
N PRO A 26 8.20 1.12 -11.22
CA PRO A 26 9.18 1.96 -10.56
C PRO A 26 8.69 3.41 -10.48
N GLN A 27 8.58 3.94 -9.26
CA GLN A 27 8.14 5.31 -9.03
C GLN A 27 9.34 6.27 -8.95
N THR A 28 9.23 7.44 -9.59
CA THR A 28 10.19 8.54 -9.44
C THR A 28 9.58 9.60 -8.54
N SER A 29 10.30 10.01 -7.48
CA SER A 29 9.80 11.02 -6.52
C SER A 29 8.43 10.67 -5.93
N GLY A 30 8.22 9.39 -5.61
CA GLY A 30 6.99 8.91 -4.99
C GLY A 30 6.72 9.54 -3.61
N GLY A 31 5.51 9.33 -3.11
CA GLY A 31 5.11 9.78 -1.79
C GLY A 31 5.74 8.99 -0.64
N LEU A 32 5.38 9.37 0.59
CA LEU A 32 5.79 8.66 1.80
C LEU A 32 4.81 7.53 2.13
N LEU A 33 5.35 6.37 2.52
CA LEU A 33 4.58 5.27 3.14
C LEU A 33 4.82 5.28 4.64
N LEU A 34 3.74 5.32 5.42
CA LEU A 34 3.78 5.50 6.88
C LEU A 34 2.85 4.49 7.55
N ALA A 35 3.25 4.02 8.73
CA ALA A 35 2.40 3.24 9.63
C ALA A 35 2.20 4.02 10.93
N LEU A 36 0.98 3.97 11.47
CA LEU A 36 0.60 4.64 12.71
C LEU A 36 -0.50 3.85 13.43
N PRO A 37 -0.71 4.08 14.74
CA PRO A 37 -1.87 3.54 15.45
C PRO A 37 -3.17 3.97 14.77
N ALA A 38 -4.12 3.04 14.63
CA ALA A 38 -5.34 3.23 13.85
C ALA A 38 -6.17 4.42 14.33
N GLU A 39 -6.20 4.66 15.65
CA GLU A 39 -6.90 5.79 16.27
C GLU A 39 -6.36 7.16 15.86
N ARG A 40 -5.15 7.21 15.27
CA ARG A 40 -4.52 8.46 14.79
C ARG A 40 -4.68 8.70 13.29
N ALA A 41 -5.26 7.77 12.54
CA ALA A 41 -5.42 7.88 11.09
C ALA A 41 -6.24 9.13 10.68
N ALA A 42 -7.39 9.32 11.32
CA ALA A 42 -8.27 10.47 11.05
C ALA A 42 -7.61 11.82 11.40
N GLU A 43 -6.85 11.86 12.50
CA GLU A 43 -6.08 13.04 12.90
C GLU A 43 -5.01 13.39 11.86
N LEU A 44 -4.24 12.40 11.38
CA LEU A 44 -3.23 12.61 10.35
C LEU A 44 -3.86 13.12 9.05
N GLN A 45 -4.94 12.48 8.58
CA GLN A 45 -5.65 12.89 7.37
C GLN A 45 -6.14 14.35 7.45
N ALA A 46 -6.72 14.74 8.58
CA ALA A 46 -7.17 16.12 8.80
C ALA A 46 -5.99 17.12 8.77
N ARG A 47 -4.84 16.77 9.36
CA ARG A 47 -3.63 17.61 9.34
C ARG A 47 -3.04 17.74 7.95
N MET A 48 -2.98 16.65 7.18
CA MET A 48 -2.51 16.68 5.78
C MET A 48 -3.41 17.57 4.92
N ALA A 49 -4.74 17.38 5.02
CA ALA A 49 -5.71 18.21 4.31
C ALA A 49 -5.59 19.70 4.69
N ALA A 50 -5.41 20.02 5.98
CA ALA A 50 -5.20 21.39 6.44
C ALA A 50 -3.88 22.01 5.93
N ALA A 51 -2.86 21.18 5.69
CA ALA A 51 -1.60 21.59 5.08
C ALA A 51 -1.66 21.68 3.54
N GLY A 52 -2.79 21.33 2.92
CA GLY A 52 -2.93 21.26 1.46
C GLY A 52 -2.29 20.03 0.82
N GLU A 53 -1.97 19.02 1.62
CA GLU A 53 -1.33 17.78 1.20
C GLU A 53 -2.32 16.62 1.12
N THR A 54 -2.05 15.67 0.24
CA THR A 54 -2.88 14.47 0.06
C THR A 54 -2.31 13.29 0.85
N CYS A 55 -3.20 12.46 1.41
CA CYS A 55 -2.81 11.18 1.99
C CYS A 55 -3.94 10.16 1.84
N TRP A 56 -3.57 8.88 1.73
CA TRP A 56 -4.50 7.77 1.55
C TRP A 56 -4.20 6.67 2.55
N GLU A 57 -5.25 6.14 3.17
CA GLU A 57 -5.17 4.86 3.87
C GLU A 57 -5.28 3.75 2.82
N ILE A 58 -4.24 2.93 2.72
CA ILE A 58 -4.13 1.89 1.67
C ILE A 58 -4.10 0.46 2.24
N GLY A 59 -4.24 0.31 3.56
CA GLY A 59 -4.20 -0.98 4.22
C GLY A 59 -3.85 -0.90 5.70
N GLN A 60 -3.56 -2.05 6.29
CA GLN A 60 -3.27 -2.22 7.71
C GLN A 60 -2.08 -3.16 7.92
N VAL A 61 -1.35 -2.94 9.01
CA VAL A 61 -0.32 -3.88 9.48
C VAL A 61 -1.00 -4.90 10.39
N VAL A 62 -0.84 -6.18 10.07
CA VAL A 62 -1.37 -7.30 10.83
C VAL A 62 -0.22 -8.21 11.26
N GLU A 63 -0.47 -9.08 12.24
CA GLU A 63 0.49 -10.12 12.62
C GLU A 63 0.78 -11.06 11.45
N GLY A 64 2.05 -11.41 11.25
CA GLY A 64 2.50 -12.31 10.19
C GLY A 64 3.69 -11.76 9.40
N GLU A 65 3.87 -12.28 8.19
CA GLU A 65 5.01 -11.94 7.31
C GLU A 65 4.56 -11.69 5.87
N GLY A 66 5.15 -10.67 5.25
CA GLY A 66 4.87 -10.27 3.87
C GLY A 66 3.69 -9.30 3.74
N ILE A 67 3.24 -9.10 2.50
CA ILE A 67 2.24 -8.12 2.08
C ILE A 67 1.18 -8.89 1.29
N SER A 68 -0.07 -8.79 1.71
CA SER A 68 -1.21 -9.32 0.94
C SER A 68 -1.93 -8.14 0.28
N VAL A 69 -2.17 -8.22 -1.02
CA VAL A 69 -2.84 -7.14 -1.77
C VAL A 69 -4.19 -7.63 -2.26
N THR A 70 -5.26 -6.89 -1.97
CA THR A 70 -6.62 -7.18 -2.43
C THR A 70 -7.19 -5.96 -3.13
N LYS A 71 -8.26 -6.14 -3.92
CA LYS A 71 -9.00 -5.05 -4.55
C LYS A 71 -10.05 -4.47 -3.60
#